data_AF-X0SY56-F1
#
_entry.id   AF-X0SY56-F1
#
_cell.length_a   1.000
_cell.length_b   1.000
_cell.length_c   1.000
_cell.angle_alpha   90.00
_cell.angle_beta   90.00
_cell.angle_gamma   90.00
#
_symmetry.space_group_name_H-M   'P 1'
#
loop_
_entity.id
_entity.type
_entity.pdbx_description
1 polymer ?
#
loop_
_entity_poly.entity_id
_entity_poly.type
_entity_poly.pdbx_seq_one_letter_code
_entity_poly.pdbx_strand_id
1 'polypeptide(L)' 'MKNRKLNLLISDEEISERLKKWKKPKINIEKGYLAIYRKLVSSAKIGAYLN' A
#
# COMPACT_ATOMS: atom_id res chain seq x y z
N MET A 1 15.91 -17.97 -11.87
CA MET A 1 14.65 -17.29 -11.49
C MET A 1 13.94 -16.81 -12.75
N LYS A 2 12.92 -17.53 -13.24
CA LYS A 2 12.16 -17.06 -14.42
C LYS A 2 11.19 -15.94 -13.98
N ASN A 3 11.28 -14.80 -14.65
CA ASN A 3 10.30 -13.71 -14.72
C ASN A 3 10.13 -12.68 -13.58
N ARG A 4 10.83 -12.73 -12.44
CA ARG A 4 10.81 -11.66 -11.37
C ARG A 4 9.41 -11.05 -11.10
N LYS A 5 8.36 -11.88 -11.19
CA LYS A 5 6.95 -11.48 -11.05
C LYS A 5 6.36 -12.17 -9.84
N LEU A 6 5.53 -11.43 -9.12
CA LEU A 6 4.66 -11.94 -8.07
C LEU A 6 3.22 -11.82 -8.59
N ASN A 7 2.63 -12.95 -8.99
CA ASN A 7 1.28 -12.99 -9.52
C ASN A 7 0.31 -13.49 -8.44
N LEU A 8 -0.89 -12.92 -8.44
CA LEU A 8 -2.00 -13.39 -7.63
C LEU A 8 -2.81 -14.41 -8.45
N LEU A 9 -3.16 -15.57 -7.87
CA LEU A 9 -3.90 -16.63 -8.56
C LEU A 9 -5.41 -16.45 -8.42
N ILE A 10 -5.91 -15.25 -8.70
CA ILE A 10 -7.34 -14.93 -8.77
C ILE A 10 -7.63 -14.15 -10.05
N SER A 11 -8.90 -14.05 -10.45
CA SER A 11 -9.27 -13.32 -11.66
C SER A 11 -9.23 -11.79 -11.44
N ASP A 12 -9.11 -11.05 -12.54
CA ASP A 12 -9.07 -9.58 -12.52
C ASP A 12 -10.42 -9.00 -12.06
N GLU A 13 -11.52 -9.69 -12.36
CA GLU A 13 -12.87 -9.32 -11.90
C GLU A 13 -12.96 -9.42 -10.37
N GLU A 14 -12.47 -10.52 -9.80
CA GLU A 14 -12.54 -10.76 -8.36
C GLU A 14 -11.70 -9.74 -7.58
N ILE A 15 -10.47 -9.44 -8.01
CA ILE A 15 -9.65 -8.42 -7.33
C ILE A 15 -10.26 -7.02 -7.47
N SER A 16 -10.86 -6.71 -8.62
CA SER A 16 -11.55 -5.43 -8.85
C SER A 16 -12.72 -5.25 -7.89
N GLU A 17 -13.53 -6.28 -7.69
CA GLU A 17 -14.63 -6.25 -6.71
C GLU A 17 -14.15 -6.10 -5.27
N ARG A 18 -13.09 -6.82 -4.88
CA ARG A 18 -12.50 -6.71 -3.54
C ARG A 18 -11.95 -5.30 -3.28
N LEU A 19 -11.27 -4.71 -4.27
CA LEU A 19 -10.73 -3.35 -4.17
C LEU A 19 -11.84 -2.28 -4.09
N LYS A 20 -12.96 -2.47 -4.81
CA LYS A 20 -14.14 -1.58 -4.70
C LYS A 20 -14.74 -1.59 -3.29
N LYS A 21 -14.73 -2.74 -2.60
CA LYS A 21 -15.25 -2.90 -1.23
C LYS A 21 -14.22 -2.54 -0.15
N TRP A 22 -12.95 -2.34 -0.52
CA TRP A 22 -11.87 -2.14 0.43
C TRP A 22 -12.00 -0.77 1.12
N LYS A 23 -11.95 -0.81 2.46
CA LYS A 23 -11.91 0.39 3.31
C LYS A 23 -10.60 0.40 4.09
N LYS A 24 -9.86 1.50 3.98
CA LYS A 24 -8.61 1.68 4.71
C LYS A 24 -8.87 1.55 6.22
N PRO A 25 -8.11 0.71 6.95
CA PRO A 25 -8.29 0.54 8.39
C PRO A 25 -7.91 1.82 9.15
N LYS A 26 -8.42 1.94 10.39
CA LYS A 26 -8.05 3.02 11.29
C LYS A 26 -6.55 2.93 11.63
N ILE A 27 -5.95 4.10 11.76
CA ILE A 27 -4.55 4.24 12.14
C ILE A 27 -4.41 4.03 13.66
N ASN A 28 -3.44 3.21 14.07
CA ASN A 28 -3.14 2.98 15.50
C ASN A 28 -2.33 4.12 16.14
N ILE A 29 -1.45 4.78 15.38
CA ILE A 29 -0.56 5.85 15.88
C ILE A 29 -0.93 7.17 15.21
N GLU A 30 -1.67 8.01 15.93
CA GLU A 30 -2.19 9.27 15.40
C GLU A 30 -1.25 10.46 15.64
N LYS A 31 -0.28 10.35 16.58
CA LYS A 31 0.60 11.44 17.02
C LYS A 31 2.09 11.10 16.90
N GLY A 32 2.93 12.12 17.02
CA GLY A 32 4.38 12.01 17.02
C GLY A 32 4.99 11.84 15.62
N TYR A 33 6.28 11.46 15.59
CA TYR A 33 7.07 11.41 14.36
C TYR A 33 6.50 10.43 13.31
N LEU A 34 5.95 9.29 13.75
CA LEU A 34 5.33 8.31 12.85
C LEU A 34 4.06 8.84 12.16
N ALA A 35 3.34 9.76 12.79
CA ALA A 35 2.21 10.42 12.17
C ALA A 35 2.64 11.40 11.08
N ILE A 36 3.79 12.08 11.26
CA ILE A 36 4.40 12.97 10.27
C ILE A 36 4.96 12.14 9.11
N TYR A 37 5.77 11.13 9.41
CA TYR A 37 6.35 10.22 8.42
C TYR A 37 5.27 9.60 7.51
N ARG A 38 4.20 9.04 8.10
CA ARG A 38 3.10 8.44 7.32
C ARG A 38 2.44 9.42 6.33
N LYS A 39 2.40 10.72 6.66
CA LYS A 39 1.78 11.74 5.81
C LYS A 39 2.68 12.17 4.66
N LEU A 40 4.00 12.14 4.85
CA LEU A 40 4.98 12.76 3.95
C LEU A 40 5.80 11.75 3.13
N VAL A 41 5.90 10.50 3.60
CA VAL A 41 6.73 9.48 2.96
C VAL A 41 6.21 9.12 1.57
N SER A 42 7.14 9.04 0.62
CA SER A 42 6.88 8.59 -0.74
C SER A 42 6.86 7.06 -0.87
N SER A 43 6.48 6.53 -2.04
CA SER A 43 6.43 5.08 -2.25
C SER A 43 7.83 4.45 -2.12
N ALA A 44 7.91 3.24 -1.56
CA ALA A 44 9.16 2.49 -1.46
C ALA A 44 9.82 2.24 -2.84
N LYS A 45 9.00 2.16 -3.91
CA LYS A 45 9.50 2.03 -5.30
C LYS A 45 10.41 3.20 -5.71
N ILE A 46 10.18 4.39 -5.15
CA ILE A 46 10.93 5.62 -5.46
C ILE A 46 11.84 6.07 -4.31
N GLY A 47 12.03 5.22 -3.29
CA GLY A 47 13.02 5.43 -2.24
C GLY A 47 12.48 5.88 -0.88
N ALA A 48 11.17 5.97 -0.67
CA ALA A 48 10.56 6.30 0.62
C ALA A 48 11.12 7.58 1.29
N TYR A 49 11.46 8.58 0.47
CA TYR A 49 11.94 9.86 0.95
C TYR A 49 10.77 10.76 1.40
N LEU A 50 11.08 11.81 2.17
CA LEU A 50 10.10 12.76 2.67
C LEU A 50 9.96 13.94 1.72
N ASN A 51 8.73 14.25 1.30
CA ASN A 51 8.37 15.48 0.59
C ASN A 51 8.05 16.62 1.58
#